data_AF-A0A182XTT4-F1
#
_entry.id   AF-A0A182XTT4-F1
#
_cell.length_a   1.000
_cell.length_b   1.000
_cell.length_c   1.000
_cell.angle_alpha   90.00
_cell.angle_beta   90.00
_cell.angle_gamma   90.00
#
_symmetry.space_group_name_H-M   'P 1'
#
loop_
_entity.id
_entity.type
_entity.pdbx_description
1 polymer ?
#
loop_
_entity_poly.entity_id
_entity_poly.type
_entity_poly.pdbx_seq_one_letter_code
_entity_poly.pdbx_strand_id
1 'polypeptide(L)' 'MLSPGVKERIGVVFEVVKTSFHWGFIPTLLYLGFRKGSEPGMPPLQLANLLW' A
#
# COMPACT_ATOMS: atom_id res chain seq x y z
N MET A 1 -2.00 -24.91 -24.12
CA MET A 1 -0.72 -24.28 -23.71
C MET A 1 -0.87 -22.77 -23.88
N LEU A 2 -0.56 -21.97 -22.84
CA LEU A 2 -0.52 -20.51 -22.97
C LEU A 2 0.46 -20.14 -24.09
N SER A 3 0.08 -19.22 -24.98
CA SER A 3 1.02 -18.74 -26.00
C SER A 3 2.20 -18.02 -25.31
N PRO A 4 3.43 -18.12 -25.84
CA PRO A 4 4.62 -17.56 -25.18
C PRO A 4 4.45 -16.09 -24.79
N GLY A 5 3.85 -15.28 -25.67
CA GLY A 5 3.63 -13.85 -25.42
C GLY A 5 2.60 -13.55 -24.32
N VAL A 6 1.63 -14.45 -24.07
CA VAL A 6 0.67 -14.26 -22.96
C VAL A 6 1.35 -14.55 -21.62
N LYS A 7 2.20 -15.59 -21.56
CA LYS A 7 2.96 -15.93 -20.35
C LYS A 7 3.88 -14.79 -19.91
N GLU A 8 4.57 -14.16 -20.86
CA GLU A 8 5.46 -13.03 -20.60
C GLU A 8 4.72 -11.82 -20.03
N ARG A 9 3.59 -11.43 -20.64
CA ARG A 9 2.77 -10.31 -20.18
C ARG A 9 2.22 -10.52 -18.77
N ILE A 10 1.78 -11.75 -18.46
CA ILE A 10 1.34 -12.10 -17.10
C ILE A 10 2.48 -11.96 -16.10
N GLY A 11 3.69 -12.41 -16.46
CA GLY A 11 4.88 -12.23 -15.62
C GLY A 11 5.16 -10.76 -15.29
N VAL A 12 5.11 -9.89 -16.29
CA VAL A 12 5.31 -8.44 -16.11
C VAL A 12 4.25 -7.85 -15.18
N VAL A 13 2.96 -8.13 -15.42
CA VAL A 13 1.88 -7.63 -14.56
C VAL A 13 2.06 -8.12 -13.12
N PHE A 14 2.45 -9.38 -12.93
CA PHE A 14 2.64 -9.95 -11.60
C PHE A 14 3.75 -9.25 -10.83
N GLU A 15 4.90 -8.97 -11.46
CA GLU A 15 6.00 -8.27 -10.82
C GLU A 15 5.66 -6.80 -10.50
N VAL A 16 4.93 -6.13 -11.39
CA VAL A 16 4.44 -4.75 -11.12
C VAL A 16 3.49 -4.73 -9.93
N VAL A 17 2.53 -5.66 -9.87
CA VAL A 17 1.57 -5.75 -8.76
C VAL A 17 2.29 -6.07 -7.46
N LYS A 18 3.20 -7.06 -7.47
CA LYS A 18 3.98 -7.46 -6.30
C LYS A 18 4.80 -6.29 -5.75
N THR A 19 5.50 -5.57 -6.62
CA THR A 19 6.33 -4.42 -6.24
C THR A 19 5.46 -3.29 -5.69
N SER A 20 4.37 -2.96 -6.39
CA SER A 20 3.44 -1.91 -5.97
C SER A 20 2.81 -2.22 -4.62
N PHE A 21 2.44 -3.48 -4.36
CA PHE A 21 1.86 -3.87 -3.09
C PHE A 21 2.89 -3.83 -1.97
N HIS A 22 4.11 -4.33 -2.19
CA HIS A 22 5.16 -4.35 -1.19
C HIS A 22 5.50 -2.94 -0.68
N TRP A 23 5.63 -1.97 -1.58
CA TRP A 23 5.98 -0.60 -1.22
C TRP A 23 4.77 0.29 -0.93
N GLY A 24 3.60 -0.01 -1.50
CA GLY A 24 2.40 0.83 -1.40
C GLY A 24 1.47 0.47 -0.24
N PHE A 25 1.53 -0.75 0.28
CA PHE A 25 0.58 -1.22 1.28
C PHE A 25 0.63 -0.38 2.57
N ILE A 26 1.82 -0.28 3.21
CA ILE A 26 1.99 0.46 4.45
C ILE A 26 1.70 1.96 4.27
N PRO A 27 2.26 2.66 3.26
CA PRO A 27 1.93 4.08 3.04
C PRO A 27 0.42 4.33 2.86
N THR A 28 -0.28 3.44 2.15
CA THR A 28 -1.73 3.56 1.93
C THR A 28 -2.50 3.41 3.24
N LEU A 29 -2.16 2.40 4.05
CA LEU A 29 -2.79 2.21 5.35
C LEU A 29 -2.55 3.38 6.30
N LEU A 30 -1.33 3.93 6.31
CA LEU A 30 -1.01 5.12 7.09
C LEU A 30 -1.87 6.30 6.62
N TYR A 31 -1.90 6.59 5.32
CA TYR A 31 -2.72 7.68 4.78
C TYR A 31 -4.19 7.54 5.20
N LEU A 32 -4.77 6.34 5.08
CA LEU A 32 -6.15 6.10 5.48
C LEU A 32 -6.37 6.27 7.00
N GLY A 33 -5.44 5.79 7.82
CA GLY A 33 -5.49 5.95 9.29
C GLY A 33 -5.45 7.41 9.71
N PHE A 34 -4.50 8.18 9.17
CA PHE A 34 -4.39 9.62 9.44
C PHE A 34 -5.59 10.41 8.89
N ARG A 35 -6.11 10.04 7.71
CA ARG A 35 -7.30 10.66 7.13
C ARG A 35 -8.57 10.39 7.95
N LYS A 36 -8.71 9.20 8.53
CA LYS A 36 -9.80 8.89 9.48
C LYS A 36 -9.66 9.76 10.74
N GLY A 37 -8.43 10.00 11.18
CA GLY A 37 -8.13 10.81 12.36
C GLY A 37 -8.40 10.07 13.67
N SER A 38 -8.22 10.79 14.77
CA SER A 38 -8.51 10.29 16.12
C SER A 38 -9.99 10.41 16.47
N GLU A 39 -10.42 9.69 17.50
CA GLU A 39 -11.79 9.82 18.00
C GLU A 39 -12.04 11.22 18.61
N PRO A 40 -13.30 11.70 18.61
CA PRO A 40 -13.65 12.98 19.22
C PRO A 40 -13.20 13.06 20.68
N GLY A 41 -12.45 14.10 21.02
CA GLY A 41 -11.89 14.30 22.37
C GLY A 41 -10.44 13.82 22.53
N MET A 42 -9.85 13.20 21.51
CA MET A 42 -8.44 12.80 21.50
C MET A 42 -7.57 13.80 20.69
N PRO A 43 -6.28 13.97 21.03
CA PRO A 43 -5.36 14.78 20.23
C PRO A 43 -5.24 14.28 18.78
N PRO A 44 -4.90 15.16 17.82
CA PRO A 44 -4.72 14.77 16.43
C PRO A 44 -3.50 13.85 16.25
N LEU A 45 -3.61 12.90 15.34
CA LEU A 45 -2.51 11.99 14.99
C LEU A 45 -1.36 12.79 14.34
N GLN A 46 -0.13 12.59 14.81
CA GLN A 46 1.08 13.16 14.24
C GLN A 46 2.00 12.07 13.72
N LEU A 47 2.79 12.36 12.67
CA LEU A 47 3.75 11.39 12.12
C LEU A 47 4.79 10.93 13.15
N ALA A 48 5.15 11.80 14.11
CA ALA A 48 6.04 11.46 15.22
C ALA A 48 5.49 10.31 16.09
N ASN A 49 4.16 10.20 16.22
CA ASN A 49 3.51 9.14 17.01
C ASN A 49 3.74 7.72 16.43
N LEU A 50 4.25 7.61 15.20
CA LEU A 50 4.59 6.32 14.59
C LEU A 50 5.99 5.83 15.00
N LEU A 51 6.83 6.71 15.54
CA LEU A 51 8.25 6.44 15.80
C LEU A 51 8.54 6.01 17.24
N TRP A 52 7.64 6.33 18.18
CA TRP A 52 7.55 5.82 19.55
C TRP A 52 6.35 6.46 20.27
#